data_AF-A0A9E3D518-F1
#
_entry.id   AF-A0A9E3D518-F1
#
_cell.length_a   1.000
_cell.length_b   1.000
_cell.length_c   1.000
_cell.angle_alpha   90.00
_cell.angle_beta   90.00
_cell.angle_gamma   90.00
#
_symmetry.space_group_name_H-M   'P 1'
#
loop_
_entity.id
_entity.type
_entity.pdbx_description
1 polymer ?
#
loop_
_entity_poly.entity_id
_entity_poly.type
_entity_poly.pdbx_seq_one_letter_code
_entity_poly.pdbx_strand_id
1 'polypeptide(L)'
;GSGVQPLGILRMISMLASLGEVPAEVAFCFATGNTARMRALDCGLIEVGKAADFVFLDRAQHSAGKTLLESVALGDLPGVGMTVIDGIVRSQRSRNTPPATKVPSVVAG
;
A
#
# COMPACT_ATOMS: atom_id res chain seq x y z
N GLY A 1 11.08 -5.99 -21.10
CA GLY A 1 11.35 -6.00 -19.64
C GLY A 1 11.90 -4.65 -19.25
N SER A 2 11.34 -3.98 -18.24
CA SER A 2 11.62 -2.56 -17.94
C SER A 2 12.89 -2.29 -17.11
N GLY A 3 13.75 -3.29 -16.85
CA GLY A 3 14.95 -3.14 -16.01
C GLY A 3 14.69 -2.84 -14.52
N VAL A 4 13.52 -2.30 -14.16
CA VAL A 4 13.08 -1.98 -12.79
C VAL A 4 11.60 -2.32 -12.64
N GLN A 5 11.23 -2.97 -11.53
CA GLN A 5 9.84 -3.25 -11.15
C GLN A 5 9.40 -2.34 -10.00
N PRO A 6 8.89 -1.12 -10.26
CA PRO A 6 8.55 -0.15 -9.21
C PRO A 6 7.38 -0.60 -8.30
N LEU A 7 6.59 -1.58 -8.76
CA LEU A 7 5.47 -2.14 -8.02
C LEU A 7 5.81 -3.48 -7.34
N GLY A 8 7.09 -3.83 -7.23
CA GLY A 8 7.52 -5.16 -6.74
C GLY A 8 6.86 -5.55 -5.42
N ILE A 9 6.88 -4.65 -4.43
CA ILE A 9 6.28 -4.93 -3.10
C ILE A 9 4.76 -5.12 -3.19
N LEU A 10 4.03 -4.25 -3.90
CA LEU A 10 2.58 -4.40 -4.07
C LEU A 10 2.21 -5.68 -4.83
N ARG A 11 3.03 -6.08 -5.81
CA ARG A 11 2.89 -7.35 -6.51
C ARG A 11 3.10 -8.55 -5.59
N MET A 12 4.10 -8.50 -4.72
CA MET A 12 4.33 -9.57 -3.74
C MET A 12 3.17 -9.66 -2.74
N ILE A 13 2.64 -8.53 -2.26
CA ILE A 13 1.46 -8.51 -1.37
C ILE A 13 0.27 -9.18 -2.05
N SER A 14 -0.09 -8.73 -3.27
CA SER A 14 -1.22 -9.28 -4.02
C SER A 14 -1.03 -10.77 -4.35
N MET A 15 0.17 -11.18 -4.75
CA MET A 15 0.48 -12.59 -5.02
C MET A 15 0.34 -13.46 -3.77
N LEU A 16 0.88 -13.02 -2.61
CA LEU A 16 0.75 -13.76 -1.36
C LEU A 16 -0.70 -13.83 -0.88
N ALA A 17 -1.47 -12.76 -1.08
CA ALA A 17 -2.86 -12.72 -0.68
C ALA A 17 -3.78 -13.61 -1.55
N SER A 18 -3.52 -13.66 -2.86
CA SER A 18 -4.39 -14.37 -3.82
C SER A 18 -3.98 -15.82 -4.07
N LEU A 19 -2.67 -16.11 -4.04
CA LEU A 19 -2.13 -17.44 -4.37
C LEU A 19 -1.41 -18.10 -3.18
N GLY A 20 -1.00 -17.32 -2.19
CA GLY A 20 -0.25 -17.80 -1.03
C GLY A 20 -1.10 -18.12 0.20
N GLU A 21 -2.44 -18.03 0.09
CA GLU A 21 -3.39 -18.25 1.20
C GLU A 21 -3.12 -17.36 2.43
N VAL A 22 -2.48 -16.21 2.24
CA VAL A 22 -2.20 -15.24 3.31
C VAL A 22 -3.35 -14.22 3.38
N PRO A 23 -3.94 -13.95 4.56
CA PRO A 23 -4.88 -12.83 4.68
C PRO A 23 -4.25 -11.51 4.22
N ALA A 24 -4.98 -10.70 3.45
CA ALA A 24 -4.43 -9.52 2.79
C ALA A 24 -3.79 -8.53 3.78
N GLU A 25 -4.40 -8.30 4.94
CA GLU A 25 -3.88 -7.47 6.01
C GLU A 25 -2.55 -7.99 6.58
N VAL A 26 -2.39 -9.31 6.67
CA VAL A 26 -1.14 -9.95 7.12
C VAL A 26 -0.06 -9.80 6.06
N ALA A 27 -0.41 -9.94 4.77
CA ALA A 27 0.52 -9.70 3.66
C ALA A 27 1.04 -8.25 3.65
N PHE A 28 0.21 -7.26 3.98
CA PHE A 28 0.68 -5.88 4.20
C PHE A 28 1.66 -5.78 5.38
N CYS A 29 1.40 -6.45 6.50
CA CYS A 29 2.33 -6.47 7.64
C CYS A 29 3.70 -7.08 7.30
N PHE A 30 3.76 -8.02 6.34
CA PHE A 30 5.05 -8.55 5.84
C PHE A 30 5.88 -7.45 5.17
N ALA A 31 5.23 -6.55 4.42
CA ALA A 31 5.88 -5.45 3.73
C ALA A 31 6.21 -4.24 4.64
N THR A 32 5.59 -4.14 5.82
CA THR A 32 5.75 -2.98 6.72
C THR A 32 6.33 -3.40 8.07
N GLY A 33 5.50 -3.71 9.07
CA GLY A 33 5.89 -3.90 10.46
C GLY A 33 6.91 -5.02 10.68
N ASN A 34 6.85 -6.10 9.89
CA ASN A 34 7.86 -7.17 9.99
C ASN A 34 9.24 -6.69 9.53
N THR A 35 9.30 -5.96 8.41
CA THR A 35 10.55 -5.37 7.92
C THR A 35 11.08 -4.34 8.91
N ALA A 36 10.21 -3.49 9.44
CA ALA A 36 10.58 -2.48 10.44
C ALA A 36 11.22 -3.08 11.69
N ARG A 37 10.63 -4.14 12.25
CA ARG A 37 11.19 -4.84 13.42
C ARG A 37 12.53 -5.48 13.12
N MET A 38 12.65 -6.18 11.99
CA MET A 38 13.89 -6.87 11.60
C MET A 38 15.05 -5.90 11.34
N ARG A 39 14.74 -4.66 10.95
CA ARG A 39 15.73 -3.62 10.62
C ARG A 39 15.82 -2.51 11.67
N ALA A 40 15.15 -2.65 12.81
CA ALA A 40 15.07 -1.66 13.88
C ALA A 40 14.72 -0.24 13.38
N LEU A 41 13.71 -0.14 12.50
CA LEU A 41 13.24 1.13 11.94
C LEU A 41 12.21 1.79 12.86
N ASP A 42 12.16 3.11 12.80
CA ASP A 42 11.17 3.97 13.46
C ASP A 42 9.89 4.17 12.63
N CYS A 43 9.77 3.52 11.48
CA CYS A 43 8.61 3.55 10.58
C CYS A 43 7.95 2.16 10.42
N GLY A 44 6.99 2.04 9.49
CA GLY A 44 6.36 0.77 9.12
C GLY A 44 5.30 0.22 10.09
N LEU A 45 5.03 0.94 11.19
CA LEU A 45 3.96 0.67 12.14
C LEU A 45 3.21 1.98 12.40
N ILE A 46 1.88 1.92 12.47
CA ILE A 46 1.04 3.07 12.79
C ILE A 46 0.86 3.11 14.31
N GLU A 47 1.72 3.88 14.99
CA GLU A 47 1.76 4.01 16.45
C GLU A 47 2.28 5.41 16.83
N VAL A 48 1.86 5.93 17.99
CA VAL A 48 2.36 7.21 18.50
C VAL A 48 3.86 7.12 18.76
N GLY A 49 4.60 8.13 18.31
CA GLY A 49 6.07 8.19 18.45
C GLY A 49 6.84 7.51 17.31
N LYS A 50 6.17 6.97 16.28
CA LYS A 50 6.78 6.49 15.04
C LYS A 50 6.77 7.57 13.95
N ALA A 51 7.63 7.40 12.95
CA ALA A 51 7.67 8.28 11.78
C ALA A 51 6.29 8.32 11.08
N ALA A 52 5.88 9.51 10.66
CA ALA A 52 4.59 9.75 10.00
C ALA A 52 4.64 9.36 8.52
N ASP A 53 4.93 8.08 8.26
CA ASP A 53 5.03 7.48 6.93
C ASP A 53 3.76 6.73 6.59
N PHE A 54 2.99 7.26 5.64
CA PHE A 54 1.69 6.71 5.26
C PHE A 54 1.56 6.52 3.75
N VAL A 55 0.85 5.47 3.37
CA VAL A 55 0.41 5.26 1.99
C VAL A 55 -1.11 5.15 2.02
N PHE A 56 -1.78 6.07 1.34
CA PHE A 56 -3.21 6.03 1.16
C PHE A 56 -3.54 5.15 -0.04
N LEU A 57 -4.21 4.04 0.23
CA LEU A 57 -4.57 3.02 -0.74
C LEU A 57 -6.08 2.91 -0.86
N ASP A 58 -6.55 2.56 -2.06
CA ASP A 58 -7.90 2.07 -2.26
C ASP A 58 -7.91 0.98 -3.33
N ARG A 59 -9.02 0.26 -3.44
CA ARG A 59 -9.24 -0.71 -4.51
C ARG A 59 -9.09 -0.04 -5.88
N ALA A 60 -8.54 -0.79 -6.83
CA ALA A 60 -8.49 -0.35 -8.22
C ALA A 60 -9.90 -0.13 -8.76
N GLN A 61 -10.06 0.88 -9.63
CA GLN A 61 -11.29 1.05 -10.38
C GLN A 61 -11.60 -0.23 -11.18
N HIS A 62 -12.89 -0.60 -11.23
CA HIS A 62 -13.38 -1.82 -11.89
C HIS A 62 -12.89 -3.14 -11.26
N SER A 63 -12.29 -3.10 -10.07
CA SER A 63 -12.04 -4.32 -9.29
C SER A 63 -13.34 -5.06 -8.95
N ALA A 64 -13.28 -6.39 -8.91
CA ALA A 64 -14.36 -7.24 -8.42
C ALA A 64 -14.55 -7.19 -6.89
N GLY A 65 -13.48 -6.87 -6.13
CA GLY A 65 -13.54 -6.78 -4.67
C GLY A 65 -14.22 -5.49 -4.22
N LYS A 66 -15.06 -5.53 -3.18
CA LYS A 66 -15.81 -4.35 -2.71
C LYS A 66 -14.97 -3.45 -1.81
N THR A 67 -13.95 -4.02 -1.18
CA THR A 67 -12.99 -3.34 -0.30
C THR A 67 -11.57 -3.46 -0.83
N LEU A 68 -10.64 -2.66 -0.30
CA LEU A 68 -9.21 -2.78 -0.61
C LEU A 68 -8.69 -4.20 -0.34
N LEU A 69 -8.98 -4.76 0.83
CA LEU A 69 -8.46 -6.07 1.22
C LEU A 69 -9.06 -7.20 0.37
N GLU A 70 -10.36 -7.15 0.08
CA GLU A 70 -11.00 -8.10 -0.84
C GLU A 70 -10.38 -8.03 -2.24
N SER A 71 -10.19 -6.82 -2.78
CA SER A 71 -9.57 -6.61 -4.09
C SER A 71 -8.17 -7.22 -4.16
N VAL A 72 -7.35 -6.99 -3.13
CA VAL A 72 -6.00 -7.56 -3.03
C VAL A 72 -6.03 -9.08 -2.89
N ALA A 73 -6.96 -9.63 -2.10
CA ALA A 73 -7.15 -11.08 -1.96
C ALA A 73 -7.58 -11.75 -3.28
N LEU A 74 -8.25 -11.01 -4.18
CA LEU A 74 -8.58 -11.48 -5.53
C LEU A 74 -7.43 -11.30 -6.55
N GLY A 75 -6.29 -10.76 -6.12
CA GLY A 75 -5.09 -10.59 -6.95
C GLY A 75 -4.95 -9.23 -7.63
N ASP A 76 -5.84 -8.28 -7.34
CA ASP A 76 -5.69 -6.93 -7.88
C ASP A 76 -4.55 -6.17 -7.20
N LEU A 77 -3.91 -5.29 -7.97
CA LEU A 77 -2.99 -4.30 -7.41
C LEU A 77 -3.79 -3.12 -6.86
N PRO A 78 -3.55 -2.69 -5.61
CA PRO A 78 -4.23 -1.54 -5.05
C PRO A 78 -3.75 -0.25 -5.72
N GLY A 79 -4.64 0.73 -5.79
CA GLY A 79 -4.31 2.06 -6.28
C GLY A 79 -3.71 2.92 -5.17
N VAL A 80 -2.53 3.51 -5.43
CA VAL A 80 -1.91 4.48 -4.51
C VAL A 80 -2.45 5.87 -4.81
N GLY A 81 -3.18 6.43 -3.85
CA GLY A 81 -3.77 7.77 -3.92
C GLY A 81 -2.87 8.88 -3.41
N MET A 82 -2.01 8.59 -2.41
CA MET A 82 -1.05 9.55 -1.85
C MET A 82 0.02 8.82 -1.05
N THR A 83 1.23 9.38 -1.01
CA THR A 83 2.28 8.98 -0.06
C THR A 83 2.69 10.17 0.80
N VAL A 84 2.87 9.89 2.08
CA VAL A 84 3.36 10.82 3.10
C VAL A 84 4.64 10.20 3.66
N ILE A 85 5.70 11.00 3.73
CA ILE A 85 6.98 10.62 4.35
C ILE A 85 7.37 11.72 5.32
N ASP A 86 7.65 11.36 6.56
CA ASP A 86 7.93 12.28 7.68
C ASP A 86 6.83 13.34 7.86
N GLY A 87 5.56 12.96 7.65
CA GLY A 87 4.42 13.88 7.73
C GLY A 87 4.27 14.82 6.54
N ILE A 88 5.16 14.76 5.55
CA ILE A 88 5.12 15.60 4.34
C ILE A 88 4.51 14.81 3.19
N VAL A 89 3.51 15.39 2.53
CA VAL A 89 2.94 14.81 1.29
C VAL A 89 4.01 14.81 0.20
N ARG A 90 4.46 13.62 -0.23
CA ARG A 90 5.51 13.46 -1.25
C ARG A 90 4.95 13.19 -2.63
N SER A 91 3.84 12.48 -2.70
CA SER A 91 3.14 12.24 -3.96
C SER A 91 1.65 12.16 -3.74
N GLN A 92 0.89 12.56 -4.74
CA GLN A 92 -0.55 12.33 -4.82
C GLN A 92 -0.81 11.06 -5.64
N ARG A 93 -1.81 11.07 -6.52
CA ARG A 93 -2.18 9.91 -7.34
C ARG A 93 -0.96 9.34 -8.08
N SER A 94 -0.70 8.06 -7.85
CA SER A 94 0.41 7.35 -8.48
C SER A 94 0.21 7.22 -9.99
N ARG A 95 1.31 7.34 -10.74
CA ARG A 95 1.36 7.09 -12.19
C ARG A 95 1.60 5.61 -12.53
N ASN A 96 1.99 4.80 -11.54
CA ASN A 96 2.41 3.42 -11.76
C ASN A 96 1.33 2.40 -11.38
N THR A 97 0.52 2.69 -10.35
CA THR A 97 -0.54 1.79 -9.91
C THR A 97 -1.82 2.01 -10.72
N PRO A 98 -2.74 1.03 -10.75
CA PRO A 98 -4.10 1.28 -11.20
C PRO A 98 -4.71 2.49 -10.47
N PRO A 99 -5.68 3.17 -11.08
CA PRO A 99 -6.35 4.29 -10.44
C PRO A 99 -7.14 3.82 -9.22
N ALA A 100 -6.90 4.47 -8.07
CA ALA A 100 -7.69 4.29 -6.86
C ALA A 100 -9.12 4.83 -7.07
N THR A 101 -10.12 4.15 -6.49
CA THR A 101 -11.52 4.62 -6.58
C THR A 101 -11.73 5.89 -5.77
N LYS A 102 -11.23 5.92 -4.53
CA LYS A 102 -11.21 7.10 -3.66
C LYS A 102 -9.78 7.61 -3.56
N VAL A 103 -9.60 8.91 -3.78
CA VAL A 103 -8.30 9.58 -3.70
C VAL A 103 -8.36 10.60 -2.56
N PRO A 104 -7.39 10.61 -1.63
CA PRO A 104 -7.34 11.60 -0.56
C PRO A 104 -7.06 13.00 -1.12
N SER A 105 -7.59 14.03 -0.45
CA SER A 105 -7.31 15.43 -0.71
C SER A 105 -6.55 16.06 0.45
N VAL A 106 -5.70 17.05 0.15
CA VAL A 106 -5.08 17.90 1.17
C VAL A 106 -6.03 19.05 1.46
N VAL A 107 -6.42 19.19 2.73
CA VAL A 107 -7.26 20.30 3.19
C VAL A 107 -6.38 21.32 3.90
N ALA A 108 -6.54 22.61 3.58
CA ALA A 108 -5.97 23.68 4.37
C ALA A 108 -6.82 23.82 5.64
N GLY A 109 -6.16 23.71 6.80
CA GLY A 109 -6.77 24.02 8.11
C GLY A 109 -6.75 25.51 8.39
#